data_AF-A0A5N5D0Y5-F1
#
_entry.id   AF-A0A5N5D0Y5-F1
#
_cell.length_a   1.000
_cell.length_b   1.000
_cell.length_c   1.000
_cell.angle_alpha   90.00
_cell.angle_beta   90.00
_cell.angle_gamma   90.00
#
_symmetry.space_group_name_H-M   'P 1'
#
loop_
_entity.id
_entity.type
_entity.pdbx_description
1 polymer ?
#
loop_
_entity_poly.entity_id
_entity_poly.type
_entity_poly.pdbx_seq_one_letter_code
_entity_poly.pdbx_strand_id
1 'polypeptide(L)'
;MQDRVKWFWDATLTVDNAVAYLGSQSLMSRNSLSGGAQGPLPDNQWHLDVQHWFETRLAYMQAYMVDLATGPSDVSLQQYVVKPNSTGEQSICHNQKILSTAHISFSLFGLYFIFCLGSFIIVVSYIIEPVLGWLQKRHHRGEYQRLEWCANETLQLQRLAHEGIGFGTWSHAINVVPVTKRGELLAVLDLENPEHPRLKAPVLGTVEDVSPASGDIESRSAVEVAHSDSIGSGTLQDEGSNMEIVGKEGKDHVTVISEKPTRTQTF
;
A
#
# COMPACT_ATOMS: atom_id res chain seq x y z
N MET A 1 34.08 -35.39 -13.51
CA MET A 1 33.75 -34.04 -14.01
C MET A 1 32.58 -34.05 -14.98
N GLN A 2 32.46 -35.06 -15.86
CA GLN A 2 31.39 -35.17 -16.86
C GLN A 2 29.97 -35.09 -16.27
N ASP A 3 29.69 -35.76 -15.15
CA ASP A 3 28.35 -35.76 -14.55
C ASP A 3 27.91 -34.38 -14.03
N ARG A 4 28.86 -33.52 -13.63
CA ARG A 4 28.56 -32.19 -13.08
C ARG A 4 28.06 -31.18 -14.11
N VAL A 5 28.33 -31.41 -15.40
CA VAL A 5 27.94 -30.50 -16.49
C VAL A 5 26.87 -31.10 -17.39
N LYS A 6 26.38 -32.30 -17.09
CA LYS A 6 25.35 -32.97 -17.89
C LYS A 6 24.07 -32.12 -17.97
N TRP A 7 23.59 -31.60 -16.84
CA TRP A 7 22.42 -30.71 -16.81
C TRP A 7 22.58 -29.46 -17.68
N PHE A 8 23.81 -28.96 -17.84
CA PHE A 8 24.09 -27.79 -18.67
C PHE A 8 23.97 -28.15 -20.15
N TRP A 9 24.48 -29.32 -20.55
CA TRP A 9 24.29 -29.84 -21.91
C TRP A 9 22.81 -30.11 -22.20
N ASP A 10 22.07 -30.70 -21.26
CA ASP A 10 20.63 -30.93 -21.39
C ASP A 10 19.83 -29.61 -21.48
N ALA A 11 20.30 -28.56 -20.78
CA ALA A 11 19.73 -27.21 -20.87
C ALA A 11 20.06 -26.50 -22.20
N THR A 12 21.07 -26.97 -22.93
CA THR A 12 21.56 -26.32 -24.14
C THR A 12 20.84 -26.89 -25.36
N LEU A 13 19.59 -26.46 -25.59
CA LEU A 13 18.96 -26.68 -26.89
C LEU A 13 19.78 -25.96 -27.98
N THR A 14 20.00 -26.62 -29.10
CA THR A 14 20.56 -26.01 -30.30
C THR A 14 19.46 -25.36 -31.14
N VAL A 15 19.82 -24.49 -32.08
CA VAL A 15 18.85 -23.71 -32.88
C VAL A 15 17.99 -24.62 -33.76
N ASP A 16 18.53 -25.75 -34.23
CA ASP A 16 17.81 -26.78 -34.97
C ASP A 16 16.68 -27.42 -34.15
N ASN A 17 16.83 -27.54 -32.83
CA ASN A 17 15.76 -28.06 -31.97
C ASN A 17 14.54 -27.14 -31.94
N ALA A 18 14.74 -25.82 -32.01
CA ALA A 18 13.63 -24.88 -32.10
C ALA A 18 12.81 -25.16 -33.37
N VAL A 19 13.48 -25.36 -34.51
CA VAL A 19 12.81 -25.69 -35.77
C VAL A 19 12.19 -27.09 -35.73
N ALA A 20 12.87 -28.08 -35.16
CA ALA A 20 12.39 -29.46 -35.08
C ALA A 20 11.14 -29.61 -34.21
N TYR A 21 11.08 -28.91 -33.07
CA TYR A 21 9.95 -29.00 -32.13
C TYR A 21 8.78 -28.08 -32.51
N LEU A 22 9.06 -26.85 -32.95
CA LEU A 22 8.02 -25.86 -33.25
C LEU A 22 7.57 -25.91 -34.72
N GLY A 23 8.39 -26.46 -35.63
CA GLY A 23 8.10 -26.53 -37.05
C GLY A 23 7.78 -25.15 -37.64
N SER A 24 6.62 -25.01 -38.27
CA SER A 24 6.15 -23.72 -38.82
C SER A 24 5.93 -22.63 -37.77
N GLN A 25 5.74 -22.98 -36.49
CA GLN A 25 5.60 -22.00 -35.40
C GLN A 25 6.92 -21.31 -35.06
N SER A 26 8.06 -21.87 -35.48
CA SER A 26 9.37 -21.25 -35.28
C SER A 26 9.59 -20.05 -36.20
N LEU A 27 8.77 -19.86 -37.24
CA LEU A 27 8.95 -18.80 -38.24
C LEU A 27 8.09 -17.59 -37.90
N MET A 28 8.71 -16.42 -37.82
CA MET A 28 8.00 -15.15 -37.65
C MET A 28 7.21 -14.79 -38.91
N SER A 29 7.63 -15.26 -40.08
CA SER A 29 6.91 -15.08 -41.35
C SER A 29 5.47 -15.60 -41.28
N ARG A 30 5.21 -16.65 -40.49
CA ARG A 30 3.88 -17.21 -40.28
C ARG A 30 2.87 -16.18 -39.74
N ASN A 31 3.33 -15.19 -38.97
CA ASN A 31 2.43 -14.15 -38.43
C ASN A 31 1.82 -13.26 -39.51
N SER A 32 2.41 -13.24 -40.71
CA SER A 32 1.90 -12.50 -41.87
C SER A 32 1.03 -13.36 -42.81
N LEU A 33 0.85 -14.64 -42.50
CA LEU A 33 0.00 -15.55 -43.26
C LEU A 33 -1.48 -15.25 -42.97
N SER A 34 -2.28 -15.05 -44.01
CA SER A 34 -3.73 -14.82 -43.89
C SER A 34 -4.49 -15.72 -44.86
N GLY A 35 -5.47 -16.48 -44.36
CA GLY A 35 -6.26 -17.40 -45.19
C GLY A 35 -5.44 -18.47 -45.93
N GLY A 36 -4.26 -18.83 -45.42
CA GLY A 36 -3.33 -19.76 -46.09
C GLY A 36 -2.53 -19.13 -47.24
N ALA A 37 -2.70 -17.83 -47.51
CA ALA A 37 -1.91 -17.08 -48.47
C ALA A 37 -0.83 -16.26 -47.76
N GLN A 38 0.38 -16.29 -48.32
CA GLN A 38 1.54 -15.56 -47.82
C GLN A 38 1.73 -14.29 -48.65
N GLY A 39 1.68 -13.13 -48.01
CA GLY A 39 2.00 -11.85 -48.63
C GLY A 39 3.51 -11.69 -48.90
N PRO A 40 3.91 -10.61 -49.59
CA PRO A 40 5.32 -10.30 -49.79
C PRO A 40 6.04 -10.18 -48.43
N LEU A 41 7.14 -10.91 -48.30
CA LEU A 41 7.97 -10.90 -47.09
C LEU A 41 9.08 -9.87 -47.22
N PRO A 42 9.51 -9.25 -46.11
CA PRO A 42 10.70 -8.40 -46.09
C PRO A 42 11.96 -9.16 -46.53
N ASP A 43 12.89 -8.48 -47.19
CA ASP A 43 14.18 -9.08 -47.63
C ASP A 43 15.01 -9.62 -46.46
N ASN A 44 14.82 -9.07 -45.25
CA ASN A 44 15.48 -9.49 -44.02
C ASN A 44 14.68 -10.53 -43.21
N GLN A 45 13.62 -11.13 -43.75
CA GLN A 45 12.76 -12.07 -43.01
C GLN A 45 13.55 -13.24 -42.39
N TRP A 46 14.51 -13.80 -43.12
CA TRP A 46 15.32 -14.91 -42.62
C TRP A 46 16.18 -14.51 -41.42
N HIS A 47 16.64 -13.25 -41.35
CA HIS A 47 17.37 -12.74 -40.19
C HIS A 47 16.45 -12.68 -38.97
N LEU A 48 15.20 -12.22 -39.15
CA LEU A 48 14.20 -12.15 -38.08
C LEU A 48 13.85 -13.55 -37.57
N ASP A 49 13.72 -14.53 -38.46
CA ASP A 49 13.45 -15.91 -38.09
C ASP A 49 14.60 -16.51 -37.26
N VAL A 50 15.85 -16.33 -37.70
CA VAL A 50 17.05 -16.80 -36.96
C VAL A 50 17.18 -16.11 -35.60
N GLN A 51 16.91 -14.80 -35.53
CA GLN A 51 16.90 -14.07 -34.27
C GLN A 51 15.84 -14.63 -33.31
N HIS A 52 14.64 -14.90 -33.83
CA HIS A 52 13.56 -15.46 -33.03
C HIS A 52 13.88 -16.87 -32.51
N TRP A 53 14.55 -17.72 -33.30
CA TRP A 53 15.01 -19.03 -32.83
C TRP A 53 16.02 -18.90 -31.69
N PHE A 54 16.93 -17.91 -31.77
CA PHE A 54 17.91 -17.65 -30.72
C PHE A 54 17.25 -17.11 -29.44
N GLU A 55 16.31 -16.18 -29.56
CA GLU A 55 15.52 -15.67 -28.42
C GLU A 55 14.73 -16.80 -27.75
N THR A 56 14.08 -17.66 -28.55
CA THR A 56 13.37 -18.84 -28.05
C THR A 56 14.28 -19.79 -27.30
N ARG A 57 15.49 -20.02 -27.82
CA ARG A 57 16.52 -20.82 -27.14
C ARG A 57 16.93 -20.21 -25.79
N LEU A 58 17.14 -18.91 -25.72
CA LEU A 58 17.49 -18.24 -24.47
C LEU A 58 16.35 -18.31 -23.45
N ALA A 59 15.11 -18.10 -23.89
CA ALA A 59 13.92 -18.23 -23.05
C ALA A 59 13.78 -19.67 -22.53
N TYR A 60 13.98 -20.68 -23.38
CA TYR A 60 13.99 -22.07 -22.96
C TYR A 60 15.07 -22.34 -21.92
N MET A 61 16.29 -21.87 -22.13
CA MET A 61 17.38 -22.06 -21.18
C MET A 61 17.03 -21.45 -19.81
N GLN A 62 16.42 -20.26 -19.79
CA GLN A 62 15.96 -19.62 -18.56
C GLN A 62 14.87 -20.43 -17.87
N ALA A 63 13.85 -20.88 -18.61
CA ALA A 63 12.76 -21.70 -18.08
C ALA A 63 13.26 -23.05 -17.53
N TYR A 64 14.15 -23.72 -18.27
CA TYR A 64 14.71 -25.02 -17.90
C TYR A 64 15.43 -24.98 -16.54
N MET A 65 16.14 -23.90 -16.22
CA MET A 65 16.79 -23.77 -14.90
C MET A 65 15.79 -23.71 -13.75
N VAL A 66 14.63 -23.08 -13.99
CA VAL A 66 13.54 -22.98 -13.01
C VAL A 66 12.82 -24.32 -12.89
N ASP A 67 12.53 -24.98 -14.01
CA ASP A 67 11.87 -26.29 -14.04
C ASP A 67 12.73 -27.39 -13.38
N LEU A 68 14.05 -27.34 -13.55
CA LEU A 68 14.97 -28.26 -12.88
C LEU A 68 14.91 -28.13 -11.35
N ALA A 69 14.67 -26.91 -10.85
CA ALA A 69 14.61 -26.62 -9.41
C ALA A 69 13.23 -26.87 -8.80
N THR A 70 12.17 -26.50 -9.52
CA THR A 70 10.77 -26.60 -9.08
C THR A 70 10.16 -27.98 -9.34
N GLY A 71 10.64 -28.68 -10.36
CA GLY A 71 9.96 -29.82 -10.95
C GLY A 71 8.84 -29.38 -11.92
N PRO A 72 8.25 -30.33 -12.66
CA PRO A 72 7.21 -30.03 -13.62
C PRO A 72 5.97 -29.44 -12.92
N SER A 73 5.35 -28.44 -13.56
CA SER A 73 4.10 -27.85 -13.05
C SER A 73 2.93 -28.84 -13.09
N ASP A 74 2.96 -29.80 -14.00
CA ASP A 74 1.95 -30.86 -14.11
C ASP A 74 2.28 -32.03 -13.17
N VAL A 75 1.34 -32.31 -12.25
CA VAL A 75 1.44 -33.39 -11.27
C VAL A 75 1.60 -34.76 -11.94
N SER A 76 0.99 -34.96 -13.12
CA SER A 76 1.08 -36.23 -13.86
C SER A 76 2.51 -36.55 -14.34
N LEU A 77 3.35 -35.53 -14.50
CA LEU A 77 4.73 -35.67 -14.91
C LEU A 77 5.70 -35.88 -13.75
N GLN A 78 5.24 -35.70 -12.50
CA GLN A 78 6.09 -35.88 -11.31
C GLN A 78 6.65 -37.31 -11.20
N GLN A 79 5.94 -38.31 -11.73
CA GLN A 79 6.41 -39.70 -11.74
C GLN A 79 7.68 -39.92 -12.57
N TYR A 80 7.95 -39.05 -13.55
CA TYR A 80 9.13 -39.13 -14.43
C TYR A 80 10.30 -38.29 -13.92
N VAL A 81 10.15 -37.62 -12.77
CA VAL A 81 11.20 -36.78 -12.19
C VAL A 81 12.29 -37.65 -11.59
N VAL A 82 13.50 -37.53 -12.13
CA VAL A 82 14.69 -38.18 -11.59
C VAL A 82 15.27 -37.30 -10.47
N LYS A 83 15.27 -37.82 -9.25
CA LYS A 83 15.85 -37.14 -8.08
C LYS A 83 17.38 -37.25 -8.07
N PRO A 84 18.08 -36.25 -7.49
CA PRO A 84 19.54 -36.28 -7.39
C PRO A 84 20.02 -37.49 -6.58
N ASN A 85 20.88 -38.31 -7.19
CA ASN A 85 21.40 -39.55 -6.59
C ASN A 85 22.85 -39.37 -6.10
N SER A 86 23.59 -38.45 -6.71
CA SER A 86 24.98 -38.16 -6.33
C SER A 86 25.09 -37.08 -5.26
N THR A 87 26.12 -37.17 -4.41
CA THR A 87 26.45 -36.14 -3.41
C THR A 87 26.69 -34.76 -4.05
N GLY A 88 27.22 -34.72 -5.26
CA GLY A 88 27.41 -33.48 -6.02
C GLY A 88 26.10 -32.82 -6.43
N GLU A 89 25.15 -33.60 -6.92
CA GLU A 89 23.84 -33.10 -7.37
C GLU A 89 23.01 -32.61 -6.18
N GLN A 90 23.05 -33.32 -5.05
CA GLN A 90 22.40 -32.90 -3.81
C GLN A 90 22.95 -31.57 -3.30
N SER A 91 24.27 -31.35 -3.38
CA SER A 91 24.89 -30.09 -2.98
C SER A 91 24.45 -28.91 -3.87
N ILE A 92 24.24 -29.14 -5.17
CA ILE A 92 23.74 -28.12 -6.08
C ILE A 92 22.27 -27.82 -5.76
N CYS A 93 21.45 -28.86 -5.57
CA CYS A 93 20.04 -28.74 -5.23
C CYS A 93 19.82 -27.95 -3.93
N HIS A 94 20.62 -28.18 -2.88
CA HIS A 94 20.47 -27.47 -1.61
C HIS A 94 20.93 -26.00 -1.68
N ASN A 95 21.86 -25.69 -2.59
CA ASN A 95 22.37 -24.33 -2.77
C ASN A 95 21.56 -23.52 -3.79
N GLN A 96 20.69 -24.16 -4.57
CA GLN A 96 19.84 -23.49 -5.53
C GLN A 96 18.67 -22.82 -4.82
N LYS A 97 18.56 -21.50 -4.99
CA LYS A 97 17.44 -20.71 -4.48
C LYS A 97 16.66 -20.15 -5.66
N ILE A 98 15.36 -20.41 -5.66
CA ILE A 98 14.42 -19.87 -6.64
C ILE A 98 13.41 -18.99 -5.92
N LEU A 99 12.92 -17.98 -6.63
CA LEU A 99 11.85 -17.15 -6.12
C LEU A 99 10.55 -17.98 -6.13
N SER A 100 9.96 -18.19 -4.96
CA SER A 100 8.64 -18.81 -4.87
C SER A 100 7.56 -17.76 -5.10
N THR A 101 6.62 -18.03 -6.00
CA THR A 101 5.42 -17.20 -6.19
C THR A 101 4.35 -17.48 -5.13
N ALA A 102 4.47 -18.59 -4.38
CA ALA A 102 3.54 -18.94 -3.31
C ALA A 102 3.70 -18.05 -2.06
N HIS A 103 4.89 -17.49 -1.86
CA HIS A 103 5.20 -16.65 -0.70
C HIS A 103 6.02 -15.42 -1.10
N ILE A 104 5.43 -14.23 -0.99
CA ILE A 104 6.14 -12.96 -1.19
C ILE A 104 6.72 -12.52 0.16
N SER A 105 8.05 -12.48 0.25
CA SER A 105 8.74 -11.93 1.41
C SER A 105 8.84 -10.41 1.29
N PHE A 106 7.88 -9.68 1.86
CA PHE A 106 7.98 -8.23 2.00
C PHE A 106 8.97 -7.87 3.10
N SER A 107 9.81 -6.84 2.87
CA SER A 107 10.69 -6.30 3.91
C SER A 107 9.86 -5.57 4.96
N LEU A 108 9.44 -6.31 6.01
CA LEU A 108 8.72 -5.75 7.16
C LEU A 108 9.51 -4.62 7.83
N PHE A 109 10.84 -4.70 7.79
CA PHE A 109 11.71 -3.66 8.32
C PHE A 109 11.46 -2.31 7.65
N GLY A 110 11.38 -2.27 6.31
CA GLY A 110 11.12 -1.04 5.57
C GLY A 110 9.74 -0.46 5.89
N LEU A 111 8.73 -1.33 6.01
CA LEU A 111 7.36 -0.95 6.35
C LEU A 111 7.29 -0.33 7.76
N TYR A 112 7.85 -1.00 8.77
CA TYR A 112 7.89 -0.46 10.13
C TYR A 112 8.71 0.82 10.21
N PHE A 113 9.82 0.92 9.48
CA PHE A 113 10.63 2.13 9.48
C PHE A 113 9.84 3.34 9.00
N ILE A 114 9.13 3.25 7.86
CA ILE A 114 8.35 4.37 7.34
C ILE A 114 7.17 4.73 8.25
N PHE A 115 6.46 3.73 8.81
CA PHE A 115 5.31 3.99 9.68
C PHE A 115 5.73 4.58 11.02
N CYS A 116 6.77 4.03 11.64
CA CYS A 116 7.28 4.52 12.93
C CYS A 116 7.89 5.92 12.76
N LEU A 117 8.70 6.15 11.72
CA LEU A 117 9.30 7.45 11.48
C LEU A 117 8.24 8.51 11.15
N GLY A 118 7.26 8.18 10.29
CA GLY A 118 6.15 9.07 9.97
C GLY A 118 5.28 9.40 11.17
N SER A 119 4.89 8.39 11.96
CA SER A 119 4.14 8.57 13.20
C SER A 119 4.91 9.40 14.21
N PHE A 120 6.22 9.17 14.36
CA PHE A 120 7.08 9.96 15.24
C PHE A 120 7.11 11.44 14.85
N ILE A 121 7.24 11.76 13.55
CA ILE A 121 7.22 13.15 13.07
C ILE A 121 5.88 13.82 13.42
N ILE A 122 4.76 13.14 13.17
CA ILE A 122 3.42 13.66 13.47
C ILE A 122 3.26 13.89 14.99
N VAL A 123 3.68 12.94 15.81
CA VAL A 123 3.63 13.05 17.28
C VAL A 123 4.49 14.21 17.78
N VAL A 124 5.70 14.38 17.24
CA VAL A 124 6.57 15.51 17.57
C VAL A 124 5.91 16.84 17.19
N SER A 125 5.29 16.93 16.01
CA SER A 125 4.55 18.13 15.58
C SER A 125 3.40 18.49 16.53
N TYR A 126 2.66 17.50 17.06
CA TYR A 126 1.60 17.78 18.03
C TYR A 126 2.12 18.12 19.44
N ILE A 127 3.26 17.57 19.84
CA ILE A 127 3.83 17.77 21.19
C ILE A 127 4.60 19.10 21.28
N ILE A 128 5.11 19.63 20.16
CA ILE A 128 5.96 20.83 20.19
C ILE A 128 5.23 22.05 20.76
N GLU A 129 3.98 22.29 20.38
CA GLU A 129 3.18 23.42 20.85
C GLU A 129 2.92 23.40 22.37
N PRO A 130 2.38 22.32 22.97
CA PRO A 130 2.16 22.27 24.40
C PRO A 130 3.47 22.25 25.20
N VAL A 131 4.53 21.62 24.69
CA VAL A 131 5.84 21.58 25.37
C VAL A 131 6.50 22.96 25.37
N LEU A 132 6.50 23.67 24.24
CA LEU A 132 7.01 25.04 24.18
C LEU A 132 6.19 25.97 25.09
N GLY A 133 4.86 25.84 25.10
CA GLY A 133 4.00 26.59 26.01
C GLY A 133 4.28 26.32 27.48
N TRP A 134 4.50 25.06 27.87
CA TRP A 134 4.86 24.68 29.23
C TRP A 134 6.26 25.19 29.62
N LEU A 135 7.24 25.04 28.74
CA LEU A 135 8.63 25.43 28.99
C LEU A 135 8.78 26.96 29.10
N GLN A 136 8.09 27.72 28.25
CA GLN A 136 8.05 29.18 28.32
C GLN A 136 7.38 29.66 29.62
N LYS A 137 6.27 29.04 30.04
CA LYS A 137 5.62 29.36 31.33
C LYS A 137 6.54 29.07 32.51
N ARG A 138 7.30 27.97 32.47
CA ARG A 138 8.25 27.62 33.54
C ARG A 138 9.44 28.58 33.60
N HIS A 139 9.93 29.04 32.46
CA HIS A 139 11.16 29.84 32.40
C HIS A 139 10.92 31.36 32.37
N HIS A 140 9.67 31.82 32.29
CA HIS A 140 9.28 33.25 32.24
C HIS A 140 10.10 34.04 31.20
N ARG A 141 10.43 33.40 30.07
CA ARG A 141 11.16 34.00 28.96
C ARG A 141 10.38 33.79 27.66
N GLY A 142 10.37 34.82 26.82
CA GLY A 142 9.77 34.73 25.48
C GLY A 142 8.26 34.98 25.43
N GLU A 143 7.68 35.66 26.43
CA GLU A 143 6.24 35.99 26.41
C GLU A 143 5.84 36.80 25.18
N TYR A 144 6.66 37.75 24.74
CA TYR A 144 6.42 38.53 23.52
C TYR A 144 6.40 37.65 22.26
N GLN A 145 7.40 36.77 22.09
CA GLN A 145 7.49 35.87 20.93
C GLN A 145 6.31 34.90 20.87
N ARG A 146 5.84 34.44 22.03
CA ARG A 146 4.65 33.59 22.12
C ARG A 146 3.39 34.36 21.76
N LEU A 147 3.25 35.60 22.23
CA LEU A 147 2.11 36.44 21.89
C LEU A 147 2.06 36.75 20.40
N GLU A 148 3.22 37.03 19.79
CA GLU A 148 3.36 37.26 18.35
C GLU A 148 2.99 36.01 17.55
N TRP A 149 3.50 34.83 17.97
CA TRP A 149 3.14 33.56 17.36
C TRP A 149 1.63 33.29 17.43
N CYS A 150 1.03 33.43 18.62
CA CYS A 150 -0.42 33.23 18.80
C CYS A 150 -1.24 34.26 18.02
N ALA A 151 -0.83 35.54 17.97
CA ALA A 151 -1.53 36.58 17.23
C ALA A 151 -1.54 36.35 15.72
N ASN A 152 -0.56 35.61 15.20
CA ASN A 152 -0.44 35.25 13.79
C ASN A 152 -1.18 33.94 13.42
N GLU A 153 -1.81 33.26 14.38
CA GLU A 153 -2.70 32.14 14.09
C GLU A 153 -3.96 32.62 13.36
N THR A 154 -4.49 31.78 12.47
CA THR A 154 -5.60 32.14 11.56
C THR A 154 -6.83 32.66 12.29
N LEU A 155 -7.21 32.02 13.41
CA LEU A 155 -8.36 32.43 14.21
C LEU A 155 -8.13 33.74 14.96
N GLN A 156 -6.89 34.00 15.39
CA GLN A 156 -6.54 35.27 16.04
C GLN A 156 -6.49 36.42 15.04
N LEU A 157 -5.99 36.20 13.83
CA LEU A 157 -6.07 37.18 12.73
C LEU A 157 -7.52 37.52 12.39
N GLN A 158 -8.40 36.51 12.29
CA GLN A 158 -9.83 36.73 12.06
C GLN A 158 -10.46 37.55 13.20
N ARG A 159 -10.14 37.22 14.45
CA ARG A 159 -10.55 38.04 15.60
C ARG A 159 -10.08 39.48 15.46
N LEU A 160 -8.79 39.72 15.20
CA LEU A 160 -8.23 41.07 15.08
C LEU A 160 -8.91 41.86 13.95
N ALA A 161 -9.28 41.21 12.86
CA ALA A 161 -10.06 41.81 11.77
C ALA A 161 -11.47 42.23 12.22
N HIS A 162 -12.17 41.40 12.99
CA HIS A 162 -13.48 41.74 13.55
C HIS A 162 -13.40 42.82 14.63
N GLU A 163 -12.40 42.75 15.51
CA GLU A 163 -12.15 43.73 16.57
C GLU A 163 -11.78 45.11 15.98
N GLY A 164 -11.02 45.14 14.87
CA GLY A 164 -10.70 46.37 14.13
C GLY A 164 -11.90 47.08 13.50
N ILE A 165 -13.01 46.37 13.28
CA ILE A 165 -14.29 46.92 12.79
C ILE A 165 -15.26 47.19 13.95
N GLY A 166 -14.87 46.84 15.18
CA GLY A 166 -15.66 47.04 16.40
C GLY A 166 -16.69 45.95 16.68
N PHE A 167 -16.53 44.74 16.13
CA PHE A 167 -17.46 43.62 16.31
C PHE A 167 -16.88 42.47 17.15
N GLY A 168 -17.74 41.93 18.03
CA GLY A 168 -17.46 40.82 18.93
C GLY A 168 -16.81 41.26 20.25
N THR A 169 -17.37 40.82 21.38
CA THR A 169 -16.70 40.88 22.68
C THR A 169 -15.86 39.62 22.85
N TRP A 170 -14.57 39.75 22.56
CA TRP A 170 -13.66 38.61 22.56
C TRP A 170 -13.15 38.26 23.97
N SER A 171 -13.15 36.97 24.27
CA SER A 171 -12.53 36.37 25.45
C SER A 171 -11.44 35.39 25.04
N HIS A 172 -10.53 35.02 25.96
CA HIS A 172 -9.42 34.09 25.69
C HIS A 172 -8.48 34.57 24.56
N ALA A 173 -8.26 35.88 24.53
CA ALA A 173 -7.49 36.63 23.53
C ALA A 173 -6.02 36.21 23.33
N ILE A 174 -5.49 35.35 24.20
CA ILE A 174 -4.08 34.93 24.24
C ILE A 174 -3.96 33.40 24.02
N ASN A 175 -5.10 32.70 23.87
CA ASN A 175 -5.13 31.26 23.60
C ASN A 175 -5.28 30.98 22.10
N VAL A 176 -5.03 29.74 21.68
CA VAL A 176 -5.12 29.31 20.26
C VAL A 176 -6.51 29.58 19.66
N VAL A 177 -7.57 29.44 20.46
CA VAL A 177 -8.95 29.61 20.01
C VAL A 177 -9.60 30.79 20.75
N PRO A 178 -9.82 31.94 20.09
CA PRO A 178 -10.57 33.05 20.65
C PRO A 178 -12.08 32.75 20.62
N VAL A 179 -12.80 33.19 21.66
CA VAL A 179 -14.24 32.89 21.81
C VAL A 179 -15.02 34.17 22.06
N THR A 180 -16.08 34.41 21.29
CA THR A 180 -17.03 35.51 21.49
C THR A 180 -18.06 35.17 22.57
N LYS A 181 -18.78 36.18 23.08
CA LYS A 181 -19.92 35.90 23.96
C LYS A 181 -21.04 35.25 23.15
N ARG A 182 -21.84 34.41 23.82
CA ARG A 182 -22.98 33.73 23.20
C ARG A 182 -23.97 34.76 22.64
N GLY A 183 -24.41 34.54 21.40
CA GLY A 183 -25.43 35.36 20.74
C GLY A 183 -24.93 36.64 20.07
N GLU A 184 -23.62 36.89 20.04
CA GLU A 184 -23.06 38.05 19.32
C GLU A 184 -22.93 37.77 17.82
N LEU A 185 -23.35 38.75 17.02
CA LEU A 185 -23.20 38.71 15.56
C LEU A 185 -21.77 39.11 15.18
N LEU A 186 -21.16 38.34 14.28
CA LEU A 186 -19.85 38.65 13.69
C LEU A 186 -20.01 39.54 12.44
N ALA A 187 -18.94 40.22 12.06
CA ALA A 187 -18.94 40.99 10.81
C ALA A 187 -19.11 40.05 9.61
N VAL A 188 -19.88 40.50 8.62
CA VAL A 188 -20.17 39.74 7.39
C VAL A 188 -19.33 40.31 6.25
N LEU A 189 -19.02 39.49 5.25
CA LEU A 189 -18.32 39.94 4.06
C LEU A 189 -19.24 40.80 3.19
N ASP A 190 -18.81 42.01 2.89
CA ASP A 190 -19.46 42.91 1.93
C ASP A 190 -19.12 42.47 0.50
N LEU A 191 -20.16 42.23 -0.29
CA LEU A 191 -20.06 41.80 -1.69
C LEU A 191 -20.45 42.90 -2.67
N GLU A 192 -20.67 44.14 -2.21
CA GLU A 192 -21.01 45.30 -3.07
C GLU A 192 -19.93 45.58 -4.13
N ASN A 193 -18.65 45.29 -3.83
CA ASN A 193 -17.55 45.32 -4.80
C ASN A 193 -16.78 43.98 -4.81
N PRO A 194 -16.99 43.11 -5.81
CA PRO A 194 -16.34 41.80 -5.86
C PRO A 194 -14.82 41.86 -6.09
N GLU A 195 -14.28 42.98 -6.60
CA GLU A 195 -12.82 43.14 -6.79
C GLU A 195 -12.09 43.59 -5.52
N HIS A 196 -12.81 44.01 -4.48
CA HIS A 196 -12.23 44.41 -3.20
C HIS A 196 -13.18 44.12 -2.02
N PRO A 197 -13.38 42.84 -1.64
CA PRO A 197 -14.27 42.48 -0.55
C PRO A 197 -13.73 43.03 0.78
N ARG A 198 -14.63 43.55 1.62
CA ARG A 198 -14.33 44.09 2.96
C ARG A 198 -15.30 43.51 3.97
N LEU A 199 -14.91 43.42 5.23
CA LEU A 199 -15.83 43.08 6.30
C LEU A 199 -16.69 44.30 6.64
N LYS A 200 -17.99 44.09 6.87
CA LYS A 200 -18.98 45.12 7.23
C LYS A 200 -19.85 44.66 8.40
N ALA A 201 -20.43 45.62 9.09
CA ALA A 201 -21.43 45.38 10.12
C ALA A 201 -22.59 44.52 9.56
N PRO A 202 -23.05 43.48 10.27
CA PRO A 202 -24.27 42.79 9.90
C PRO A 202 -25.44 43.78 9.94
N VAL A 203 -26.26 43.79 8.89
CA VAL A 203 -27.47 44.61 8.85
C VAL A 203 -28.45 44.01 9.85
N LEU A 204 -28.76 44.75 10.92
CA LEU A 204 -29.78 44.38 11.90
C LEU A 204 -31.18 44.57 11.26
N GLY A 205 -31.59 43.61 10.44
CA GLY A 205 -32.93 43.52 9.86
C GLY A 205 -33.47 42.12 10.06
N THR A 206 -34.46 41.98 10.94
CA THR A 206 -35.23 40.75 11.24
C THR A 206 -34.41 39.55 11.75
N VAL A 207 -33.97 39.63 13.02
CA VAL A 207 -34.00 38.43 13.87
C VAL A 207 -35.45 38.30 14.32
N GLU A 208 -36.24 37.44 13.65
CA GLU A 208 -37.42 36.89 14.28
C GLU A 208 -36.94 36.06 15.48
N ASP A 209 -37.36 36.50 16.66
CA ASP A 209 -37.18 35.85 17.93
C ASP A 209 -37.96 34.53 17.92
N VAL A 210 -37.31 33.40 17.60
CA VAL A 210 -37.89 32.07 17.82
C VAL A 210 -37.76 31.75 19.30
N SER A 211 -38.70 32.32 20.07
CA SER A 211 -39.01 31.91 21.44
C SER A 211 -39.77 30.56 21.42
N PRO A 212 -39.52 29.63 22.37
CA PRO A 212 -40.03 28.28 22.29
C PRO A 212 -41.50 28.25 22.71
N ALA A 213 -42.40 28.08 21.75
CA ALA A 213 -43.77 27.67 22.04
C ALA A 213 -43.78 26.18 22.41
N SER A 214 -43.88 25.93 23.71
CA SER A 214 -44.25 24.64 24.30
C SER A 214 -45.67 24.25 23.88
N GLY A 215 -45.85 23.02 23.38
CA GLY A 215 -47.18 22.45 23.13
C GLY A 215 -47.22 21.29 22.13
N ASP A 216 -46.54 20.21 22.48
CA ASP A 216 -46.90 18.79 22.31
C ASP A 216 -47.52 18.23 21.00
N ILE A 217 -46.71 17.33 20.39
CA ILE A 217 -47.02 15.99 19.86
C ILE A 217 -47.96 15.91 18.63
N GLU A 218 -47.43 15.45 17.47
CA GLU A 218 -47.59 14.06 17.01
C GLU A 218 -46.85 13.76 15.67
N SER A 219 -45.95 12.77 15.74
CA SER A 219 -45.60 11.76 14.73
C SER A 219 -45.11 12.11 13.31
N ARG A 220 -43.84 11.71 13.12
CA ARG A 220 -43.33 10.82 12.05
C ARG A 220 -43.30 11.33 10.60
N SER A 221 -42.08 11.59 10.11
CA SER A 221 -41.45 10.73 9.09
C SER A 221 -39.97 11.10 8.93
N ALA A 222 -39.07 10.22 9.38
CA ALA A 222 -37.68 10.24 8.99
C ALA A 222 -37.53 9.43 7.69
N VAL A 223 -37.07 10.09 6.62
CA VAL A 223 -36.53 9.41 5.44
C VAL A 223 -35.01 9.44 5.59
N GLU A 224 -34.49 8.30 6.03
CA GLU A 224 -33.07 7.99 6.12
C GLU A 224 -32.59 7.47 4.77
N VAL A 225 -31.64 8.16 4.15
CA VAL A 225 -30.90 7.68 2.98
C VAL A 225 -29.60 7.10 3.48
N ALA A 226 -29.59 5.80 3.73
CA ALA A 226 -28.39 5.03 4.00
C ALA A 226 -27.87 4.38 2.71
N HIS A 227 -26.56 4.51 2.56
CA HIS A 227 -25.71 4.00 1.50
C HIS A 227 -25.75 2.47 1.41
N SER A 228 -25.79 1.99 0.17
CA SER A 228 -25.84 0.58 -0.22
C SER A 228 -24.51 -0.14 0.00
N ASP A 229 -24.54 -1.26 0.71
CA ASP A 229 -23.63 -2.39 0.48
C ASP A 229 -24.47 -3.67 0.42
N SER A 230 -24.44 -4.30 -0.76
CA SER A 230 -25.15 -5.55 -1.06
C SER A 230 -24.24 -6.75 -0.81
N ILE A 231 -24.58 -7.58 0.18
CA ILE A 231 -24.25 -9.01 0.18
C ILE A 231 -25.57 -9.78 0.31
N GLY A 232 -25.96 -10.41 -0.80
CA GLY A 232 -27.15 -11.25 -0.90
C GLY A 232 -26.97 -12.58 -0.17
N SER A 233 -28.03 -12.94 0.55
CA SER A 233 -28.23 -14.19 1.27
C SER A 233 -29.16 -15.13 0.49
N GLY A 234 -29.12 -16.42 0.82
CA GLY A 234 -30.12 -17.44 0.48
C GLY A 234 -29.47 -18.72 -0.07
N THR A 235 -29.74 -19.94 0.41
CA THR A 235 -30.84 -20.40 1.27
C THR A 235 -30.52 -21.81 1.81
N LEU A 236 -31.26 -22.15 2.87
CA LEU A 236 -31.29 -23.39 3.65
C LEU A 236 -31.40 -24.70 2.85
N GLN A 237 -30.73 -25.75 3.33
CA GLN A 237 -31.34 -27.06 3.55
C GLN A 237 -30.63 -27.84 4.66
N ASP A 238 -31.45 -28.47 5.47
CA ASP A 238 -31.19 -29.23 6.70
C ASP A 238 -30.76 -30.67 6.36
N GLU A 239 -29.75 -31.21 7.05
CA GLU A 239 -29.74 -32.58 7.62
C GLU A 239 -28.37 -32.93 8.21
N GLY A 240 -28.38 -33.56 9.39
CA GLY A 240 -27.41 -34.61 9.71
C GLY A 240 -26.28 -34.29 10.70
N SER A 241 -26.61 -34.34 11.99
CA SER A 241 -25.88 -35.05 13.07
C SER A 241 -24.43 -35.50 12.80
N ASN A 242 -23.45 -35.03 13.59
CA ASN A 242 -22.97 -35.77 14.76
C ASN A 242 -21.91 -35.00 15.57
N MET A 243 -21.95 -35.29 16.86
CA MET A 243 -21.12 -34.79 17.95
C MET A 243 -19.83 -35.60 18.07
N GLU A 244 -18.66 -34.96 18.22
CA GLU A 244 -17.56 -35.55 18.99
C GLU A 244 -16.62 -34.49 19.57
N ILE A 245 -16.54 -34.49 20.90
CA ILE A 245 -15.62 -33.71 21.73
C ILE A 245 -14.47 -34.67 22.08
N VAL A 246 -13.22 -34.31 21.76
CA VAL A 246 -12.05 -34.84 22.47
C VAL A 246 -11.00 -33.74 22.60
N GLY A 247 -10.70 -33.36 23.85
CA GLY A 247 -9.57 -32.49 24.19
C GLY A 247 -8.30 -33.27 24.53
N LYS A 248 -7.17 -32.57 24.57
CA LYS A 248 -6.14 -32.62 25.64
C LYS A 248 -4.90 -31.79 25.32
N GLU A 249 -4.37 -31.13 26.37
CA GLU A 249 -2.96 -30.95 26.80
C GLU A 249 -1.85 -31.01 25.72
N GLY A 250 -0.84 -30.14 25.65
CA GLY A 250 -0.13 -29.36 26.67
C GLY A 250 1.40 -29.51 26.45
N LYS A 251 2.17 -28.49 26.87
CA LYS A 251 3.65 -28.42 27.05
C LYS A 251 4.57 -28.07 25.87
N ASP A 252 5.03 -26.82 25.92
CA ASP A 252 6.42 -26.39 26.17
C ASP A 252 7.57 -27.30 25.71
N HIS A 253 8.41 -26.79 24.80
CA HIS A 253 9.84 -27.03 24.88
C HIS A 253 10.65 -25.85 24.32
N VAL A 254 11.29 -25.12 25.24
CA VAL A 254 12.41 -24.22 25.00
C VAL A 254 13.67 -25.08 24.81
N THR A 255 14.57 -24.70 23.90
CA THR A 255 15.96 -25.17 23.94
C THR A 255 16.89 -24.04 23.52
N VAL A 256 17.71 -23.62 24.48
CA VAL A 256 18.83 -22.67 24.36
C VAL A 256 20.10 -23.50 24.35
N ILE A 257 20.95 -23.40 23.32
CA ILE A 257 22.38 -23.80 23.36
C ILE A 257 23.14 -22.89 22.36
N SER A 258 23.76 -21.79 22.83
CA SER A 258 25.19 -21.60 23.17
C SER A 258 26.08 -21.17 21.99
N GLU A 259 26.59 -19.93 22.08
CA GLU A 259 27.83 -19.47 21.43
C GLU A 259 29.00 -20.42 21.82
N LYS A 260 30.12 -20.56 21.08
CA LYS A 260 31.12 -19.54 20.69
C LYS A 260 32.26 -20.20 19.85
N PRO A 261 33.40 -19.54 19.58
CA PRO A 261 33.88 -19.00 18.31
C PRO A 261 34.97 -19.86 17.61
N THR A 262 35.53 -19.41 16.47
CA THR A 262 37.00 -19.25 16.22
C THR A 262 37.43 -19.34 14.74
N ARG A 263 38.29 -18.36 14.37
CA ARG A 263 39.35 -18.29 13.33
C ARG A 263 39.04 -18.16 11.83
N THR A 264 39.29 -16.94 11.37
CA THR A 264 40.24 -16.53 10.31
C THR A 264 41.16 -17.63 9.77
N GLN A 265 41.18 -17.80 8.44
CA GLN A 265 42.42 -17.96 7.66
C GLN A 265 42.26 -17.32 6.28
N THR A 266 43.26 -16.51 5.97
CA THR A 266 43.67 -15.91 4.70
C THR A 266 43.70 -16.87 3.52
N PHE A 267 43.28 -16.38 2.34
CA PHE A 267 44.09 -16.26 1.13
C PHE A 267 43.55 -15.10 0.29
#